data_AF-A0A942SHM6-F1
#
_entry.id   AF-A0A942SHM6-F1
#
_cell.length_a   1.000
_cell.length_b   1.000
_cell.length_c   1.000
_cell.angle_alpha   90.00
_cell.angle_beta   90.00
_cell.angle_gamma   90.00
#
_symmetry.space_group_name_H-M   'P 1'
#
loop_
_entity.id
_entity.type
_entity.pdbx_description
1 polymer ?
#
loop_
_entity_poly.entity_id
_entity_poly.type
_entity_poly.pdbx_seq_one_letter_code
_entity_poly.pdbx_strand_id
1 'polypeptide(L)'
;MGANKLDIEWRHLEVAGNTCERCDATGKTLGDVLKALSAELKARGVEVVFCETPLGAAELAQSNLILFNGRPLEEWLNARTTQSHCQSCCEMVGEQVNCRAVEIAGKVYEAIPEALIRDAAYAALGMEKKTMREIKVLGSGCANCNNTVKLIEETAKEMGEMINLEKITDMAQILAHGVMSTPGVMVDGWLVHSGGVPTKAQVQMWLSASADSCGCGDEGNLG
;
A
#
# COMPACT_ATOMS: atom_id res chain seq x y z
N MET A 1 9.65 -1.81 30.31
CA MET A 1 8.66 -2.26 29.32
C MET A 1 8.08 -1.01 28.69
N GLY A 2 8.73 -0.51 27.65
CA GLY A 2 8.28 0.71 26.96
C GLY A 2 7.04 0.37 26.16
N ALA A 3 5.99 1.18 26.28
CA ALA A 3 4.83 1.06 25.42
C ALA A 3 5.31 1.13 23.97
N ASN A 4 5.09 0.08 23.19
CA ASN A 4 5.26 0.14 21.75
C ASN A 4 4.18 1.10 21.25
N LYS A 5 4.54 2.36 20.99
CA LYS A 5 3.61 3.42 20.63
C LYS A 5 4.04 4.03 19.30
N LEU A 6 3.08 4.28 18.43
CA LEU A 6 3.25 5.04 17.20
C LEU A 6 2.44 6.32 17.30
N ASP A 7 3.11 7.46 17.38
CA ASP A 7 2.50 8.78 17.33
C ASP A 7 2.43 9.25 15.87
N ILE A 8 1.23 9.57 15.39
CA ILE A 8 0.98 10.08 14.04
C ILE A 8 0.35 11.48 14.17
N GLU A 9 0.97 12.47 13.55
CA GLU A 9 0.50 13.86 13.57
C GLU A 9 0.26 14.31 12.13
N TRP A 10 -0.90 14.90 11.85
CA TRP A 10 -1.19 15.52 10.56
C TRP A 10 -1.40 17.02 10.71
N ARG A 11 -0.58 17.79 10.02
CA ARG A 11 -0.67 19.25 9.96
C ARG A 11 -1.27 19.68 8.63
N HIS A 12 -2.42 20.34 8.68
CA HIS A 12 -3.13 20.83 7.51
C HIS A 12 -3.56 22.28 7.70
N LEU A 13 -3.62 23.04 6.60
CA LEU A 13 -4.18 24.38 6.62
C LEU A 13 -5.67 24.33 6.98
N GLU A 14 -6.08 25.18 7.92
CA GLU A 14 -7.47 25.45 8.23
C GLU A 14 -7.66 26.96 8.38
N VAL A 15 -8.56 27.54 7.58
CA VAL A 15 -8.86 28.98 7.63
C VAL A 15 -10.36 29.15 7.82
N ALA A 16 -10.74 29.82 8.92
CA ALA A 16 -12.14 30.11 9.28
C ALA A 16 -13.05 28.86 9.38
N GLY A 17 -12.50 27.73 9.85
CA GLY A 17 -13.24 26.46 10.00
C GLY A 17 -13.49 25.72 8.68
N ASN A 18 -12.89 26.18 7.59
CA ASN A 18 -12.92 25.49 6.29
C ASN A 18 -11.53 24.96 5.95
N THR A 19 -11.50 23.69 5.55
CA THR A 19 -10.32 22.99 5.07
C THR A 19 -10.39 22.94 3.54
N CYS A 20 -9.26 23.17 2.86
CA CYS A 20 -9.20 23.13 1.39
C CYS A 20 -9.61 21.73 0.87
N GLU A 21 -10.27 21.66 -0.29
CA GLU A 21 -10.74 20.42 -0.95
C GLU A 21 -9.66 19.33 -1.07
N ARG A 22 -8.38 19.72 -1.19
CA ARG A 22 -7.22 18.81 -1.23
C ARG A 22 -6.83 18.21 0.12
N CYS A 23 -6.99 19.00 1.19
CA CYS A 23 -6.77 18.53 2.55
C CYS A 23 -7.92 17.62 2.99
N ASP A 24 -9.15 17.85 2.52
CA ASP A 24 -10.30 16.95 2.76
C ASP A 24 -10.08 15.55 2.15
N ALA A 25 -9.51 15.48 0.93
CA ALA A 25 -9.16 14.21 0.29
C ALA A 25 -8.04 13.45 1.03
N THR A 26 -6.98 14.15 1.46
CA THR A 26 -5.89 13.54 2.25
C THR A 26 -6.39 13.10 3.63
N GLY A 27 -7.26 13.88 4.28
CA GLY A 27 -7.85 13.56 5.57
C GLY A 27 -8.74 12.33 5.54
N LYS A 28 -9.57 12.17 4.49
CA LYS A 28 -10.38 10.94 4.29
C LYS A 28 -9.49 9.71 4.12
N THR A 29 -8.50 9.77 3.22
CA THR A 29 -7.56 8.65 3.02
C THR A 29 -6.80 8.35 4.31
N LEU A 30 -6.30 9.36 5.03
CA LEU A 30 -5.57 9.18 6.27
C LEU A 30 -6.45 8.52 7.35
N GLY A 31 -7.70 8.96 7.50
CA GLY A 31 -8.63 8.38 8.47
C GLY A 31 -8.90 6.89 8.25
N ASP A 32 -9.09 6.47 6.99
CA ASP A 32 -9.30 5.06 6.66
C ASP A 32 -8.05 4.22 6.87
N VAL A 33 -6.88 4.75 6.48
CA VAL A 33 -5.58 4.10 6.69
C VAL A 33 -5.28 3.95 8.17
N LEU A 34 -5.51 4.98 8.97
CA LEU A 34 -5.27 4.96 10.42
C LEU A 34 -6.13 3.92 11.13
N LYS A 35 -7.40 3.76 10.73
CA LYS A 35 -8.27 2.71 11.29
C LYS A 35 -7.72 1.32 11.00
N ALA A 36 -7.34 1.06 9.75
CA ALA A 36 -6.77 -0.23 9.34
C ALA A 36 -5.43 -0.50 10.04
N LEU A 37 -4.55 0.50 10.06
CA LEU A 37 -3.22 0.43 10.67
C LEU A 37 -3.31 0.25 12.20
N SER A 38 -4.21 0.98 12.87
CA SER A 38 -4.44 0.84 14.31
C SER A 38 -4.92 -0.56 14.69
N ALA A 39 -5.87 -1.14 13.94
CA ALA A 39 -6.35 -2.50 14.19
C ALA A 39 -5.23 -3.54 14.04
N GLU A 40 -4.39 -3.40 13.01
CA GLU A 40 -3.27 -4.30 12.73
C GLU A 40 -2.16 -4.18 13.78
N LEU A 41 -1.75 -2.96 14.09
CA LEU A 41 -0.69 -2.67 15.06
C LEU A 41 -1.10 -3.04 16.48
N LYS A 42 -2.38 -2.90 16.83
CA LYS A 42 -2.93 -3.34 18.12
C LYS A 42 -2.80 -4.86 18.30
N ALA A 43 -2.99 -5.66 17.24
CA ALA A 43 -2.76 -7.10 17.29
C ALA A 43 -1.30 -7.47 17.60
N ARG A 44 -0.36 -6.54 17.31
CA ARG A 44 1.07 -6.66 17.58
C ARG A 44 1.49 -5.98 18.88
N GLY A 45 0.53 -5.51 19.69
CA GLY A 45 0.78 -4.83 20.96
C GLY A 45 1.30 -3.40 20.81
N VAL A 46 1.10 -2.77 19.65
CA VAL A 46 1.48 -1.38 19.39
C VAL A 46 0.25 -0.48 19.53
N GLU A 47 0.35 0.60 20.30
CA GLU A 47 -0.69 1.62 20.44
C GLU A 47 -0.47 2.74 19.42
N VAL A 48 -1.48 3.03 18.59
CA VAL A 48 -1.42 4.13 17.62
C VAL A 48 -2.18 5.33 18.17
N VAL A 49 -1.50 6.47 18.27
CA VAL A 49 -2.10 7.75 18.69
C VAL A 49 -2.07 8.71 17.50
N PHE A 50 -3.22 9.31 17.20
CA PHE A 50 -3.38 10.25 16.09
C PHE A 50 -3.76 11.64 16.61
N CYS A 51 -3.14 12.68 16.06
CA CYS A 51 -3.42 14.08 16.38
C CYS A 51 -3.50 14.93 15.10
N GLU A 52 -4.55 15.74 14.99
CA GLU A 52 -4.72 16.73 13.92
C GLU A 52 -4.33 18.11 14.45
N THR A 53 -3.47 18.81 13.71
CA THR A 53 -3.01 20.17 14.04
C THR A 53 -3.40 21.12 12.92
N PRO A 54 -4.47 21.93 13.10
CA PRO A 54 -4.85 22.94 12.13
C PRO A 54 -3.83 24.09 12.13
N LEU A 55 -3.37 24.47 10.95
CA LEU A 55 -2.40 25.54 10.72
C LEU A 55 -3.10 26.79 10.18
N GLY A 56 -2.67 27.96 10.65
CA GLY A 56 -3.12 29.24 10.12
C GLY A 56 -2.40 29.65 8.83
N ALA A 57 -2.87 30.73 8.20
CA ALA A 57 -2.29 31.24 6.94
C ALA A 57 -0.79 31.59 7.01
N ALA A 58 -0.29 31.98 8.19
CA ALA A 58 1.13 32.27 8.42
C ALA A 58 2.03 31.01 8.37
N GLU A 59 1.44 29.82 8.45
CA GLU A 59 2.15 28.54 8.56
C GLU A 59 1.95 27.65 7.32
N LEU A 60 1.49 28.24 6.22
CA LEU A 60 1.20 27.55 4.95
C LEU A 60 2.36 26.67 4.45
N ALA A 61 3.62 27.09 4.68
CA ALA A 61 4.81 26.33 4.30
C ALA A 61 4.94 24.97 5.03
N GLN A 62 4.22 24.79 6.13
CA GLN A 62 4.17 23.54 6.91
C GLN A 62 2.93 22.69 6.57
N SER A 63 2.05 23.15 5.68
CA SER A 63 0.81 22.46 5.34
C SER A 63 1.02 21.23 4.45
N ASN A 64 0.21 20.22 4.77
CA ASN A 64 0.19 18.83 4.34
C ASN A 64 1.42 18.00 4.79
N LEU A 65 1.76 18.14 6.07
CA LEU A 65 2.83 17.38 6.70
C LEU A 65 2.24 16.24 7.55
N ILE A 66 2.70 15.02 7.29
CA ILE A 66 2.42 13.86 8.15
C ILE A 66 3.70 13.50 8.89
N LEU A 67 3.64 13.46 10.21
CA LEU A 67 4.74 13.07 11.08
C LEU A 67 4.46 11.72 11.72
N PHE A 68 5.48 10.87 11.80
CA PHE A 68 5.51 9.63 12.56
C PHE A 68 6.58 9.75 13.64
N ASN A 69 6.18 9.65 14.91
CA ASN A 69 7.04 9.84 16.08
C ASN A 69 7.80 11.19 16.04
N GLY A 70 7.13 12.24 15.58
CA GLY A 70 7.70 13.59 15.46
C GLY A 70 8.65 13.80 14.26
N ARG A 71 8.86 12.78 13.42
CA ARG A 71 9.65 12.89 12.18
C ARG A 71 8.75 12.84 10.95
N PRO A 72 8.98 13.68 9.94
CA PRO A 72 8.16 13.69 8.72
C PRO A 72 8.26 12.37 7.96
N LEU A 73 7.17 11.99 7.29
CA LEU A 73 7.06 10.79 6.46
C LEU A 73 8.23 10.67 5.47
N GLU A 74 8.70 11.79 4.90
CA GLU A 74 9.80 11.79 3.94
C GLU A 74 11.12 11.28 4.51
N GLU A 75 11.40 11.55 5.78
CA GLU A 75 12.61 11.05 6.45
C GLU A 75 12.58 9.54 6.64
N TRP A 76 11.40 8.96 6.92
CA TRP A 76 11.24 7.52 7.07
C TRP A 76 11.34 6.76 5.74
N LEU A 77 11.03 7.43 4.62
CA LEU A 77 11.00 6.84 3.29
C LEU A 77 12.21 7.21 2.41
N ASN A 78 13.17 7.98 2.93
CA ASN A 78 14.27 8.58 2.15
C ASN A 78 13.76 9.35 0.91
N ALA A 79 12.61 10.03 1.03
CA ALA A 79 12.00 10.82 -0.04
C ALA A 79 12.67 12.20 -0.18
N ARG A 80 12.54 12.82 -1.36
CA ARG A 80 12.93 14.22 -1.57
C ARG A 80 11.69 15.10 -1.53
N THR A 81 11.77 16.23 -0.83
CA THR A 81 10.73 17.26 -0.92
C THR A 81 10.95 18.09 -2.17
N THR A 82 9.93 18.22 -3.01
CA THR A 82 9.94 19.12 -4.17
C THR A 82 8.80 20.14 -4.06
N GLN A 83 8.90 21.22 -4.82
CA GLN A 83 7.82 22.22 -4.92
C GLN A 83 7.19 22.07 -6.30
N SER A 84 5.88 21.82 -6.35
CA SER A 84 5.12 21.80 -7.60
C SER A 84 4.21 23.02 -7.67
N HIS A 85 4.26 23.72 -8.81
CA HIS A 85 3.44 24.90 -9.06
C HIS A 85 1.97 24.50 -9.20
N CYS A 86 1.07 25.11 -8.41
CA CYS A 86 -0.36 24.82 -8.46
C CYS A 86 -1.16 26.04 -8.93
N GLN A 87 -1.86 25.93 -10.06
CA GLN A 87 -2.74 26.98 -10.58
C GLN A 87 -3.95 27.27 -9.68
N SER A 88 -4.35 26.35 -8.81
CA SER A 88 -5.57 26.46 -8.00
C SER A 88 -5.40 27.35 -6.74
N CYS A 89 -4.17 27.56 -6.24
CA CYS A 89 -3.93 28.45 -5.10
C CYS A 89 -3.84 29.93 -5.49
N CYS A 90 -3.58 30.24 -6.76
CA CYS A 90 -3.44 31.61 -7.26
C CYS A 90 -4.76 32.41 -7.21
N GLU A 91 -5.92 31.76 -7.34
CA GLU A 91 -7.21 32.46 -7.36
C GLU A 91 -7.77 32.78 -5.97
N MET A 92 -7.35 32.07 -4.91
CA MET A 92 -7.84 32.32 -3.55
C MET A 92 -7.01 33.31 -2.72
N VAL A 93 -5.71 33.41 -2.98
CA VAL A 93 -4.79 34.20 -2.12
C VAL A 93 -4.44 35.56 -2.73
N GLY A 94 -4.62 35.74 -4.03
CA GLY A 94 -4.21 36.97 -4.73
C GLY A 94 -2.68 37.10 -4.91
N GLU A 95 -1.90 36.10 -4.50
CA GLU A 95 -0.46 36.00 -4.73
C GLU A 95 -0.05 34.53 -5.01
N GLN A 96 1.11 34.35 -5.67
CA GLN A 96 1.64 33.02 -6.01
C GLN A 96 2.08 32.27 -4.74
N VAL A 97 1.51 31.08 -4.52
CA VAL A 97 1.90 30.21 -3.41
C VAL A 97 2.25 28.81 -3.91
N ASN A 98 3.44 28.34 -3.53
CA ASN A 98 3.96 27.02 -3.87
C ASN A 98 3.54 26.02 -2.78
N CYS A 99 2.77 24.98 -3.16
CA CYS A 99 2.46 23.88 -2.25
C CYS A 99 3.59 22.85 -2.22
N ARG A 100 3.85 22.28 -1.04
CA ARG A 100 4.81 21.20 -0.81
C ARG A 100 4.30 19.92 -1.49
N ALA A 101 5.16 19.26 -2.26
CA ALA A 101 4.90 17.94 -2.84
C ALA A 101 5.98 16.95 -2.44
N VAL A 102 5.61 15.67 -2.34
CA VAL A 102 6.54 14.60 -1.95
C VAL A 102 6.98 13.86 -3.21
N GLU A 103 8.30 13.79 -3.44
CA GLU A 103 8.88 12.99 -4.52
C GLU A 103 9.54 11.72 -3.97
N ILE A 104 9.02 10.56 -4.38
CA ILE A 104 9.58 9.25 -4.01
C ILE A 104 9.89 8.48 -5.28
N ALA A 105 11.14 8.02 -5.42
CA ALA A 105 11.61 7.28 -6.60
C ALA A 105 11.30 7.96 -7.96
N GLY A 106 11.35 9.29 -8.01
CA GLY A 106 11.09 10.09 -9.22
C GLY A 106 9.60 10.30 -9.56
N LYS A 107 8.67 9.87 -8.69
CA LYS A 107 7.24 10.18 -8.81
C LYS A 107 6.86 11.28 -7.82
N VAL A 108 6.20 12.32 -8.30
CA VAL A 108 5.68 13.43 -7.50
C VAL A 108 4.24 13.12 -7.09
N TYR A 109 3.97 13.13 -5.79
CA TYR A 109 2.64 12.89 -5.23
C TYR A 109 2.05 14.19 -4.67
N GLU A 110 0.91 14.59 -5.23
CA GLU A 110 0.14 15.77 -4.80
C GLU A 110 -0.79 15.50 -3.60
N ALA A 111 -1.15 14.23 -3.40
CA ALA A 111 -1.82 13.69 -2.24
C ALA A 111 -1.05 12.43 -1.82
N ILE A 112 -0.81 12.26 -0.52
CA ILE A 112 0.03 11.17 -0.01
C ILE A 112 -0.78 9.86 -0.09
N PRO A 113 -0.42 8.89 -0.94
CA PRO A 113 -1.14 7.62 -1.06
C PRO A 113 -1.00 6.76 0.21
N GLU A 114 -2.01 5.92 0.46
CA GLU A 114 -2.08 4.98 1.59
C GLU A 114 -0.80 4.15 1.77
N ALA A 115 -0.25 3.63 0.67
CA ALA A 115 0.93 2.78 0.71
C ALA A 115 2.13 3.46 1.37
N LEU A 116 2.32 4.77 1.13
CA LEU A 116 3.44 5.51 1.70
C LEU A 116 3.23 5.81 3.19
N ILE A 117 1.98 6.05 3.61
CA ILE A 117 1.62 6.26 5.02
C ILE A 117 1.91 4.97 5.81
N ARG A 118 1.52 3.82 5.25
CA ARG A 118 1.80 2.50 5.85
C ARG A 118 3.30 2.21 5.89
N ASP A 119 4.01 2.44 4.79
CA ASP A 119 5.46 2.24 4.73
C ASP A 119 6.19 3.05 5.80
N ALA A 120 5.82 4.33 5.97
CA ALA A 120 6.42 5.21 6.97
C ALA A 120 6.09 4.74 8.41
N ALA A 121 4.87 4.26 8.65
CA ALA A 121 4.48 3.70 9.94
C ALA A 121 5.29 2.46 10.32
N TYR A 122 5.50 1.52 9.39
CA TYR A 122 6.33 0.34 9.65
C TYR A 122 7.79 0.71 9.87
N ALA A 123 8.32 1.63 9.06
CA ALA A 123 9.68 2.14 9.23
C ALA A 123 9.87 2.82 10.60
N ALA A 124 8.89 3.61 11.04
CA ALA A 124 8.89 4.29 12.34
C ALA A 124 8.88 3.32 13.54
N LEU A 125 8.39 2.10 13.33
CA LEU A 125 8.35 1.03 14.32
C LEU A 125 9.54 0.05 14.20
N GLY A 126 10.47 0.29 13.26
CA GLY A 126 11.60 -0.60 13.02
C GLY A 126 11.20 -1.97 12.49
N MET A 127 10.05 -2.06 11.81
CA MET A 127 9.51 -3.31 11.27
C MET A 127 9.83 -3.43 9.77
N GLU A 128 10.15 -4.65 9.33
CA GLU A 128 10.35 -4.92 7.91
C GLU A 128 9.06 -4.74 7.12
N LYS A 129 9.25 -4.22 5.90
CA LYS A 129 8.22 -3.76 4.98
C LYS A 129 7.26 -4.90 4.63
N LYS A 130 5.96 -4.72 4.90
CA LYS A 130 4.94 -5.65 4.37
C LYS A 130 4.74 -5.35 2.88
N THR A 131 5.46 -6.05 2.02
CA THR A 131 5.39 -5.86 0.56
C THR A 131 4.03 -6.33 0.04
N MET A 132 3.33 -5.47 -0.69
CA MET A 132 2.17 -5.87 -1.48
C MET A 132 2.58 -6.96 -2.46
N ARG A 133 1.94 -8.12 -2.39
CA ARG A 133 2.28 -9.27 -3.26
C ARG A 133 1.66 -9.10 -4.63
N GLU A 134 2.44 -9.30 -5.68
CA GLU A 134 1.93 -9.27 -7.06
C GLU A 134 1.41 -10.66 -7.43
N ILE A 135 0.10 -10.82 -7.55
CA ILE A 135 -0.52 -12.10 -7.90
C ILE A 135 -1.15 -11.99 -9.28
N LYS A 136 -0.76 -12.87 -10.20
CA LYS A 136 -1.33 -12.93 -11.54
C LYS A 136 -2.05 -14.25 -11.74
N VAL A 137 -3.33 -14.18 -12.11
CA VAL A 137 -4.12 -15.36 -12.48
C VAL A 137 -4.21 -15.44 -13.99
N LEU A 138 -3.62 -16.49 -14.55
CA LEU A 138 -3.53 -16.78 -15.97
C LEU A 138 -4.68 -17.72 -16.37
N GLY A 139 -5.62 -17.21 -17.15
CA GLY A 139 -6.71 -18.02 -17.65
C GLY A 139 -7.73 -17.25 -18.46
N SER A 140 -8.33 -17.94 -19.42
CA SER A 140 -9.31 -17.40 -20.39
C SER A 140 -10.67 -17.01 -19.78
N GLY A 141 -10.78 -16.94 -18.45
CA GLY A 141 -11.99 -16.50 -17.75
C GLY A 141 -13.04 -17.58 -17.49
N CYS A 142 -12.68 -18.87 -17.58
CA CYS A 142 -13.60 -19.97 -17.25
C CYS A 142 -14.01 -19.97 -15.76
N ALA A 143 -15.05 -20.73 -15.40
CA ALA A 143 -15.58 -20.79 -14.03
C ALA A 143 -14.50 -21.09 -12.98
N ASN A 144 -13.55 -21.98 -13.30
CA ASN A 144 -12.44 -22.34 -12.42
C ASN A 144 -11.44 -21.19 -12.21
N CYS A 145 -11.17 -20.38 -13.23
CA CYS A 145 -10.31 -19.19 -13.12
C CYS A 145 -10.95 -18.14 -12.21
N ASN A 146 -12.26 -17.91 -12.39
CA ASN A 146 -12.99 -16.95 -11.55
C ASN A 146 -13.08 -17.42 -10.09
N ASN A 147 -13.28 -18.72 -9.85
CA ASN A 147 -13.25 -19.28 -8.49
C ASN A 147 -11.87 -19.14 -7.84
N THR A 148 -10.80 -19.35 -8.61
CA THR A 148 -9.42 -19.18 -8.12
C THR A 148 -9.16 -17.74 -7.70
N VAL A 149 -9.59 -16.77 -8.50
CA VAL A 149 -9.46 -15.34 -8.15
C VAL A 149 -10.19 -15.04 -6.85
N LYS A 150 -11.47 -15.43 -6.74
CA LYS A 150 -12.28 -15.19 -5.54
C LYS A 150 -11.63 -15.79 -4.30
N LEU A 151 -11.15 -17.03 -4.42
CA LEU A 151 -10.46 -17.71 -3.32
C LEU A 151 -9.21 -16.93 -2.86
N ILE A 152 -8.43 -16.39 -3.79
CA ILE A 152 -7.25 -15.59 -3.47
C ILE A 152 -7.65 -14.27 -2.79
N GLU A 153 -8.64 -13.55 -3.32
CA GLU A 153 -9.15 -12.30 -2.73
C GLU A 153 -9.70 -12.52 -1.31
N GLU A 154 -10.52 -13.55 -1.11
CA GLU A 154 -11.10 -13.89 0.18
C GLU A 154 -10.02 -14.28 1.19
N THR A 155 -9.09 -15.15 0.80
CA THR A 155 -8.01 -15.60 1.68
C THR A 155 -7.07 -14.46 2.07
N ALA A 156 -6.72 -13.59 1.13
CA ALA A 156 -5.91 -12.40 1.42
C ALA A 156 -6.62 -11.44 2.37
N LYS A 157 -7.93 -11.23 2.18
CA LYS A 157 -8.74 -10.40 3.08
C LYS A 157 -8.84 -11.00 4.48
N GLU A 158 -8.99 -12.31 4.59
CA GLU A 158 -9.01 -13.02 5.89
C GLU A 158 -7.67 -12.94 6.62
N MET A 159 -6.55 -13.00 5.88
CA MET A 159 -5.21 -12.90 6.45
C MET A 159 -4.76 -11.45 6.68
N GLY A 160 -5.49 -10.45 6.16
CA GLY A 160 -5.05 -9.06 6.17
C GLY A 160 -3.80 -8.82 5.31
N GLU A 161 -3.64 -9.61 4.25
CA GLU A 161 -2.53 -9.49 3.30
C GLU A 161 -2.89 -8.51 2.18
N MET A 162 -1.97 -7.59 1.89
CA MET A 162 -2.10 -6.70 0.75
C MET A 162 -1.62 -7.41 -0.50
N ILE A 163 -2.53 -7.62 -1.46
CA ILE A 163 -2.23 -8.25 -2.74
C ILE A 163 -2.63 -7.31 -3.88
N ASN A 164 -1.85 -7.32 -4.95
CA ASN A 164 -2.22 -6.76 -6.24
C ASN A 164 -2.59 -7.91 -7.17
N LEU A 165 -3.88 -8.11 -7.43
CA LEU A 165 -4.37 -9.23 -8.24
C LEU A 165 -4.64 -8.79 -9.69
N GLU A 166 -3.89 -9.35 -10.63
CA GLU A 166 -4.03 -9.14 -12.08
C GLU A 166 -4.58 -10.39 -12.76
N LYS A 167 -5.50 -10.23 -13.72
CA LYS A 167 -5.99 -11.34 -14.55
C LYS A 167 -5.40 -11.27 -15.94
N ILE A 168 -4.62 -12.27 -16.31
CA ILE A 168 -4.10 -12.42 -17.67
C ILE A 168 -5.04 -13.35 -18.43
N THR A 169 -5.83 -12.78 -19.33
CA THR A 169 -6.76 -13.53 -20.21
C THR A 169 -6.18 -13.77 -21.59
N ASP A 170 -5.08 -13.10 -21.94
CA ASP A 170 -4.44 -13.21 -23.24
C ASP A 170 -3.71 -14.55 -23.40
N MET A 171 -4.14 -15.35 -24.37
CA MET A 171 -3.60 -16.70 -24.59
C MET A 171 -2.11 -16.69 -24.96
N ALA A 172 -1.62 -15.65 -25.65
CA ALA A 172 -0.21 -15.58 -26.01
C ALA A 172 0.67 -15.34 -24.76
N GLN A 173 0.22 -14.47 -23.84
CA GLN A 173 0.89 -14.26 -22.56
C GLN A 173 0.85 -15.53 -21.68
N ILE A 174 -0.29 -16.22 -21.63
CA ILE A 174 -0.44 -17.47 -20.84
C ILE A 174 0.59 -18.52 -21.29
N LEU A 175 0.73 -18.74 -22.61
CA LEU A 175 1.70 -19.68 -23.17
C LEU A 175 3.14 -19.19 -23.00
N ALA A 176 3.40 -17.89 -23.10
CA ALA A 176 4.73 -17.31 -22.89
C ALA A 176 5.24 -17.53 -21.45
N HIS A 177 4.32 -17.61 -20.48
CA HIS A 177 4.63 -17.95 -19.08
C HIS A 177 4.73 -19.46 -18.81
N GLY A 178 4.66 -20.33 -19.84
CA GLY A 178 4.83 -21.78 -19.70
C GLY A 178 3.62 -22.51 -19.09
N VAL A 179 2.45 -21.88 -19.02
CA VAL A 179 1.25 -22.49 -18.44
C VAL A 179 0.58 -23.41 -19.45
N MET A 180 0.73 -24.72 -19.25
CA MET A 180 0.13 -25.76 -20.10
C MET A 180 -1.33 -26.08 -19.74
N SER A 181 -1.78 -25.69 -18.54
CA SER A 181 -3.15 -25.92 -18.07
C SER A 181 -3.61 -24.77 -17.20
N THR A 182 -4.73 -24.16 -17.56
CA THR A 182 -5.34 -23.06 -16.81
C THR A 182 -6.32 -23.58 -15.75
N PRO A 183 -6.48 -22.91 -14.61
CA PRO A 183 -5.83 -21.64 -14.24
C PRO A 183 -4.36 -21.81 -13.85
N GLY A 184 -3.51 -20.88 -14.28
CA GLY A 184 -2.17 -20.68 -13.74
C GLY A 184 -2.20 -19.55 -12.70
N VAL A 185 -1.40 -19.65 -11.65
CA VAL A 185 -1.24 -18.58 -10.64
C VAL A 185 0.23 -18.28 -10.50
N MET A 186 0.58 -17.00 -10.65
CA MET A 186 1.90 -16.47 -10.39
C MET A 186 1.88 -15.57 -9.17
N VAL A 187 2.92 -15.64 -8.33
CA VAL A 187 3.12 -14.78 -7.16
C VAL A 187 4.52 -14.19 -7.25
N ASP A 188 4.61 -12.86 -7.18
CA ASP A 188 5.84 -12.06 -7.33
C ASP A 188 6.68 -12.45 -8.57
N GLY A 189 5.98 -12.71 -9.67
CA GLY A 189 6.60 -13.09 -10.94
C GLY A 189 6.94 -14.59 -11.09
N TRP A 190 6.68 -15.41 -10.08
CA TRP A 190 6.95 -16.86 -10.10
C TRP A 190 5.68 -17.67 -10.28
N LEU A 191 5.69 -18.65 -11.19
CA LEU A 191 4.57 -19.59 -11.35
C LEU A 191 4.54 -20.58 -10.17
N VAL A 192 3.53 -20.45 -9.31
CA VAL A 192 3.37 -21.28 -8.10
C VAL A 192 2.31 -22.38 -8.26
N HIS A 193 1.45 -22.25 -9.26
CA HIS A 193 0.37 -23.21 -9.53
C HIS A 193 0.01 -23.23 -11.01
N SER A 194 -0.31 -24.42 -11.52
CA SER A 194 -0.80 -24.61 -12.88
C SER A 194 -1.78 -25.78 -12.96
N GLY A 195 -3.00 -25.51 -13.42
CA GLY A 195 -4.05 -26.50 -13.65
C GLY A 195 -4.91 -26.77 -12.42
N GLY A 196 -6.23 -26.85 -12.64
CA GLY A 196 -7.22 -27.07 -11.57
C GLY A 196 -7.38 -25.90 -10.59
N VAL A 197 -8.44 -25.92 -9.79
CA VAL A 197 -8.68 -24.87 -8.76
C VAL A 197 -7.80 -25.18 -7.54
N PRO A 198 -6.97 -24.23 -7.07
CA PRO A 198 -6.14 -24.45 -5.89
C PRO A 198 -6.97 -24.52 -4.62
N THR A 199 -6.40 -25.12 -3.58
CA THR A 199 -7.01 -25.18 -2.25
C THR A 199 -6.72 -23.92 -1.44
N LYS A 200 -7.58 -23.62 -0.47
CA LYS A 200 -7.37 -22.48 0.44
C LYS A 200 -6.01 -22.54 1.15
N ALA A 201 -5.57 -23.73 1.56
CA ALA A 201 -4.29 -23.92 2.22
C ALA A 201 -3.09 -23.56 1.32
N GLN A 202 -3.14 -23.89 0.03
CA GLN A 202 -2.09 -23.49 -0.93
C GLN A 202 -2.03 -21.97 -1.08
N VAL A 203 -3.19 -21.32 -1.19
CA VAL A 203 -3.27 -19.86 -1.25
C VAL A 203 -2.67 -19.22 0.00
N GLN A 204 -3.03 -19.72 1.19
CA GLN A 204 -2.45 -19.22 2.45
C GLN A 204 -0.92 -19.40 2.47
N MET A 205 -0.41 -20.51 1.94
CA MET A 205 1.03 -20.75 1.86
C MET A 205 1.73 -19.72 0.96
N TRP A 206 1.18 -19.41 -0.22
CA TRP A 206 1.79 -18.43 -1.12
C TRP A 206 1.75 -17.01 -0.54
N LEU A 207 0.69 -16.67 0.19
CA LEU A 207 0.53 -15.37 0.83
C LEU A 207 1.44 -15.21 2.07
N SER A 208 1.73 -16.30 2.78
CA SER A 208 2.58 -16.29 3.98
C SER A 208 4.06 -16.52 3.70
N ALA A 209 4.41 -17.17 2.59
CA ALA A 209 5.80 -17.47 2.25
C ALA A 209 6.56 -16.19 1.87
N SER A 210 7.48 -15.74 2.72
CA SER A 210 8.48 -14.72 2.37
C SER A 210 9.38 -15.25 1.25
N ALA A 211 9.76 -14.40 0.30
CA ALA A 211 10.45 -14.77 -0.93
C ALA A 211 11.82 -15.48 -0.72
N ASP A 212 12.29 -15.60 0.52
CA ASP A 212 13.58 -16.18 0.90
C ASP A 212 13.65 -17.72 0.99
N SER A 213 12.59 -18.45 0.62
CA SER A 213 12.65 -19.91 0.57
C SER A 213 12.24 -20.47 -0.78
N CYS A 214 12.90 -20.03 -1.85
CA CYS A 214 13.02 -20.85 -3.05
C CYS A 214 14.07 -21.96 -2.78
N GLY A 215 13.68 -22.94 -1.98
CA GLY A 215 14.37 -24.22 -1.92
C GLY A 215 13.99 -24.99 -3.16
N CYS A 216 14.87 -24.98 -4.17
CA CYS A 216 14.84 -25.99 -5.21
C CYS A 216 14.90 -27.36 -4.55
N GLY A 217 13.92 -28.19 -4.86
CA GLY A 217 13.95 -29.63 -4.65
C GLY A 217 12.60 -30.19 -5.07
N ASP A 218 12.51 -31.28 -5.78
CA ASP A 218 13.47 -32.07 -6.55
C ASP A 218 12.57 -32.96 -7.43
N GLU A 219 13.19 -33.67 -8.36
CA GLU A 219 12.58 -34.47 -9.41
C GLU A 219 11.72 -35.67 -8.90
N GLY A 220 10.82 -36.17 -9.77
CA GLY A 220 10.22 -37.52 -9.71
C GLY A 220 8.75 -37.56 -9.26
N ASN A 221 7.81 -38.21 -9.96
CA ASN A 221 7.92 -39.50 -10.64
C ASN A 221 6.83 -39.61 -11.73
N LEU A 222 7.24 -39.66 -13.00
CA LEU A 222 6.52 -40.34 -14.08
C LEU A 222 7.19 -41.71 -14.20
N GLY A 223 6.48 -42.74 -13.74
CA GLY A 223 6.91 -44.13 -13.75
C GLY A 223 5.93 -44.97 -12.96
#